data_AF-A0A4V5NEJ4-F1
#
_entry.id   AF-A0A4V5NEJ4-F1
#
_cell.length_a   1.000
_cell.length_b   1.000
_cell.length_c   1.000
_cell.angle_alpha   90.00
_cell.angle_beta   90.00
_cell.angle_gamma   90.00
#
_symmetry.space_group_name_H-M   'P 1'
#
loop_
_entity.id
_entity.type
_entity.pdbx_description
1 polymer ?
#
loop_
_entity_poly.entity_id
_entity_poly.type
_entity_poly.pdbx_seq_one_letter_code
_entity_poly.pdbx_strand_id
1 'polypeptide(L)'
;MYPVSCVLGSKDVMLTIEAGTHGSTYGGNPLGSAVAIRALEIVKEENMVERAETLGQLFRQGLRDIKSPMITTIRGKGLLNAIVIDESKTNGHSAWDLCMLMKEKGLLDENADRELQAKPTHQNIIRLAPPLVITEEQIQQALDIIRDAILELPNLKGEREDEIIPKEEKIVHIGLEN
;
A
#
# COMPACT_ATOMS: atom_id res chain seq x y z
N MET A 1 -4.85 5.00 16.43
CA MET A 1 -5.32 5.81 15.28
C MET A 1 -6.54 6.61 15.71
N TYR A 2 -6.62 7.92 15.42
CA TYR A 2 -7.77 8.76 15.78
C TYR A 2 -8.55 9.14 14.51
N PRO A 3 -9.87 8.87 14.41
CA PRO A 3 -10.62 9.11 13.18
C PRO A 3 -10.96 10.59 13.02
N VAL A 4 -10.51 11.19 11.92
CA VAL A 4 -10.85 12.57 11.52
C VAL A 4 -11.03 12.59 10.01
N SER A 5 -12.05 13.29 9.53
CA SER A 5 -12.27 13.56 8.11
C SER A 5 -12.66 15.02 7.90
N CYS A 6 -12.50 15.50 6.68
CA CYS A 6 -12.86 16.85 6.28
C CYS A 6 -13.42 16.82 4.85
N VAL A 7 -14.44 17.65 4.58
CA VAL A 7 -14.95 17.91 3.24
C VAL A 7 -14.60 19.36 2.89
N LEU A 8 -13.88 19.54 1.80
CA LEU A 8 -13.48 20.85 1.29
C LEU A 8 -14.09 21.05 -0.10
N GLY A 9 -14.62 22.24 -0.37
CA GLY A 9 -15.26 22.58 -1.63
C GLY A 9 -15.26 24.09 -1.87
N SER A 10 -15.61 24.52 -3.08
CA SER A 10 -15.79 25.95 -3.34
C SER A 10 -16.96 26.50 -2.53
N LYS A 11 -16.93 27.81 -2.29
CA LYS A 11 -17.96 28.50 -1.51
C LYS A 11 -19.37 28.28 -2.07
N ASP A 12 -19.54 28.38 -3.38
CA ASP A 12 -20.83 28.23 -4.05
C ASP A 12 -21.44 26.83 -3.88
N VAL A 13 -20.61 25.80 -3.67
CA VAL A 13 -21.06 24.43 -3.39
C VAL A 13 -21.29 24.24 -1.89
N MET A 14 -20.34 24.65 -1.05
CA MET A 14 -20.43 24.40 0.40
C MET A 14 -21.57 25.18 1.07
N LEU A 15 -21.94 26.36 0.53
CA LEU A 15 -23.04 27.17 1.05
C LEU A 15 -24.43 26.65 0.69
N THR A 16 -24.54 25.59 -0.13
CA THR A 16 -25.83 24.91 -0.34
C THR A 16 -26.19 23.97 0.83
N ILE A 17 -25.24 23.69 1.73
CA ILE A 17 -25.47 22.86 2.92
C ILE A 17 -25.97 23.77 4.04
N GLU A 18 -27.28 23.73 4.28
CA GLU A 18 -27.94 24.56 5.29
C GLU A 18 -27.82 23.96 6.70
N ALA A 19 -28.02 24.80 7.72
CA ALA A 19 -27.99 24.37 9.12
C ALA A 19 -29.00 23.23 9.38
N GLY A 20 -28.52 22.12 9.94
CA GLY A 20 -29.35 20.94 10.23
C GLY A 20 -29.49 19.93 9.10
N THR A 21 -29.01 20.24 7.89
CA THR A 21 -29.05 19.30 6.74
C THR A 21 -27.87 18.32 6.72
N HIS A 22 -26.80 18.64 7.45
CA HIS A 22 -25.62 17.81 7.61
C HIS A 22 -25.00 18.04 8.99
N GLY A 23 -24.67 16.96 9.69
CA GLY A 23 -24.09 17.03 11.03
C GLY A 23 -23.64 15.67 11.52
N SER A 24 -22.72 15.67 12.49
CA SER A 24 -22.24 14.46 13.16
C SER A 24 -21.95 14.78 14.61
N THR A 25 -22.39 13.93 15.54
CA THR A 25 -22.16 14.09 16.98
C THR A 25 -20.67 14.20 17.34
N TYR A 26 -19.80 13.52 16.58
CA TYR A 26 -18.35 13.51 16.79
C TYR A 26 -17.59 14.33 15.75
N GLY A 27 -18.29 14.91 14.78
CA GLY A 27 -17.72 15.76 13.76
C GLY A 27 -17.16 17.05 14.36
N GLY A 28 -15.93 17.42 13.98
CA GLY A 28 -15.31 18.65 14.48
C GLY A 28 -14.97 18.64 15.97
N ASN A 29 -14.81 17.46 16.59
CA ASN A 29 -14.44 17.40 18.00
C ASN A 29 -13.05 18.04 18.26
N PRO A 30 -12.84 18.73 19.41
CA PRO A 30 -11.62 19.48 19.66
C PRO A 30 -10.34 18.63 19.66
N LEU A 31 -10.41 17.40 20.18
CA LEU A 31 -9.27 16.48 20.25
C LEU A 31 -8.80 16.05 18.86
N GLY A 32 -9.72 15.59 18.02
CA GLY A 32 -9.45 15.22 16.64
C GLY A 32 -8.92 16.40 15.84
N SER A 33 -9.45 17.61 16.07
CA SER A 33 -8.95 18.83 15.43
C SER A 33 -7.49 19.12 15.82
N ALA A 34 -7.14 19.02 17.10
CA ALA A 34 -5.76 19.22 17.57
C ALA A 34 -4.79 18.18 16.97
N VAL A 35 -5.19 16.90 16.94
CA VAL A 35 -4.39 15.82 16.34
C VAL A 35 -4.19 16.05 14.83
N ALA A 36 -5.25 16.42 14.11
CA ALA A 36 -5.17 16.68 12.67
C ALA A 36 -4.28 17.89 12.33
N ILE A 37 -4.37 18.98 13.11
CA ILE A 37 -3.50 20.14 12.95
C ILE A 37 -2.04 19.74 13.12
N ARG A 38 -1.69 19.03 14.21
CA ARG A 38 -0.29 18.63 14.44
C ARG A 38 0.22 17.68 13.36
N ALA A 39 -0.61 16.76 12.87
CA ALA A 39 -0.23 15.87 11.78
C ALA A 39 0.08 16.66 10.48
N LEU A 40 -0.72 17.68 10.16
CA LEU A 40 -0.47 18.54 8.99
C LEU A 40 0.77 19.43 9.15
N GLU A 41 1.06 19.88 10.37
CA GLU A 41 2.29 20.61 10.68
C GLU A 41 3.52 19.74 10.45
N ILE A 42 3.54 18.51 10.97
CA ILE A 42 4.64 17.56 10.79
C ILE A 42 4.91 17.30 9.30
N VAL A 43 3.86 17.08 8.50
CA VAL A 43 4.00 16.90 7.04
C VAL A 43 4.75 18.05 6.38
N LYS A 44 4.56 19.29 6.85
CA LYS A 44 5.25 20.48 6.36
C LYS A 44 6.64 20.64 6.96
N GLU A 45 6.78 20.52 8.28
CA GLU A 45 8.04 20.68 9.02
C GLU A 45 9.11 19.71 8.51
N GLU A 46 8.72 18.48 8.21
CA GLU A 46 9.63 17.42 7.75
C GLU A 46 9.73 17.32 6.21
N ASN A 47 9.11 18.24 5.46
CA ASN A 47 9.09 18.24 3.98
C ASN A 47 8.72 16.86 3.39
N MET A 48 7.68 16.23 3.96
CA MET A 48 7.33 14.85 3.63
C MET A 48 6.86 14.69 2.18
N VAL A 49 6.37 15.75 1.55
CA VAL A 49 5.88 15.72 0.16
C VAL A 49 7.05 15.57 -0.82
N GLU A 50 8.09 16.38 -0.66
CA GLU A 50 9.32 16.36 -1.46
C GLU A 50 10.10 15.06 -1.23
N ARG A 51 10.16 14.63 0.04
CA ARG A 51 10.75 13.34 0.41
C ARG A 51 10.01 12.17 -0.25
N ALA A 52 8.68 12.18 -0.22
CA ALA A 52 7.87 11.13 -0.85
C ALA A 52 8.07 11.06 -2.38
N GLU A 53 8.29 12.19 -3.05
CA GLU A 53 8.60 12.20 -4.47
C GLU A 53 9.99 11.59 -4.74
N THR A 54 11.01 12.04 -4.01
CA THR A 54 12.40 11.54 -4.15
C THR A 54 12.49 10.04 -3.87
N LEU A 55 11.99 9.59 -2.72
CA LEU A 55 11.99 8.19 -2.32
C LEU A 55 11.08 7.34 -3.21
N GLY A 56 9.97 7.91 -3.69
CA GLY A 56 9.09 7.28 -4.65
C GLY A 56 9.76 6.98 -5.98
N GLN A 57 10.61 7.90 -6.47
CA GLN A 57 11.41 7.69 -7.69
C GLN A 57 12.44 6.58 -7.48
N LEU A 58 13.16 6.61 -6.35
CA LEU A 58 14.11 5.54 -5.97
C LEU A 58 13.42 4.18 -5.94
N PHE A 59 12.28 4.07 -5.26
CA PHE A 59 11.53 2.83 -5.13
C PHE A 59 11.02 2.32 -6.49
N ARG A 60 10.45 3.20 -7.33
CA ARG A 60 10.02 2.82 -8.69
C ARG A 60 11.17 2.44 -9.59
N GLN A 61 12.35 3.03 -9.42
CA GLN A 61 13.55 2.64 -10.17
C GLN A 61 14.00 1.25 -9.74
N GLY A 62 14.12 0.99 -8.44
CA GLY A 62 14.46 -0.33 -7.90
C GLY A 62 13.48 -1.42 -8.35
N LEU A 63 12.17 -1.14 -8.35
CA LEU A 63 11.17 -2.08 -8.88
C LEU A 63 11.37 -2.36 -10.38
N ARG A 64 11.79 -1.38 -11.17
CA ARG A 64 12.08 -1.57 -12.61
C ARG A 64 13.36 -2.36 -12.84
N ASP A 65 14.30 -2.28 -11.92
CA ASP A 65 15.56 -3.02 -11.99
C ASP A 65 15.35 -4.52 -11.68
N ILE A 66 14.26 -4.87 -10.99
CA ILE A 66 13.77 -6.26 -10.84
C ILE A 66 13.19 -6.71 -12.19
N LYS A 67 14.08 -7.13 -13.09
CA LYS A 67 13.71 -7.66 -14.42
C LYS A 67 13.06 -9.05 -14.28
N SER A 68 11.75 -9.07 -14.00
CA SER A 68 10.95 -10.29 -13.99
C SER A 68 9.89 -10.25 -15.09
N PRO A 69 9.70 -11.34 -15.86
CA PRO A 69 8.67 -11.40 -16.89
C PRO A 69 7.24 -11.40 -16.29
N MET A 70 7.10 -11.62 -14.98
CA MET A 70 5.84 -11.54 -14.23
C MET A 70 5.37 -10.11 -14.02
N ILE A 71 6.28 -9.12 -13.95
CA ILE A 71 5.89 -7.72 -13.77
C ILE A 71 5.56 -7.14 -15.14
N THR A 72 4.30 -6.77 -15.36
CA THR A 72 3.85 -6.16 -16.63
C THR A 72 3.99 -4.65 -16.62
N THR A 73 3.65 -4.01 -15.51
CA THR A 73 3.59 -2.55 -15.41
C THR A 73 3.87 -2.11 -13.98
N ILE A 74 4.68 -1.06 -13.85
CA ILE A 74 4.95 -0.38 -12.60
C ILE A 74 4.41 1.04 -12.73
N ARG A 75 3.51 1.43 -11.83
CA ARG A 75 2.88 2.76 -11.84
C ARG A 75 2.77 3.32 -10.43
N GLY A 76 2.71 4.64 -10.30
CA GLY A 76 2.59 5.28 -9.00
C GLY A 76 2.95 6.76 -9.03
N LYS A 77 2.75 7.43 -7.90
CA LYS A 77 3.13 8.83 -7.67
C LYS A 77 3.58 8.99 -6.23
N GLY A 78 4.72 9.66 -6.00
CA GLY A 78 5.37 9.66 -4.70
C GLY A 78 5.58 8.24 -4.15
N LEU A 79 5.26 8.03 -2.88
CA LEU A 79 5.35 6.71 -2.25
C LEU A 79 4.12 5.80 -2.49
N LEU A 80 3.06 6.27 -3.16
CA LEU A 80 1.95 5.40 -3.54
C LEU A 80 2.23 4.73 -4.88
N ASN A 81 2.70 3.48 -4.85
CA ASN A 81 3.10 2.73 -6.02
C ASN A 81 2.30 1.44 -6.18
N ALA A 82 2.35 0.84 -7.36
CA ALA A 82 1.71 -0.44 -7.64
C ALA A 82 2.47 -1.20 -8.73
N ILE A 83 2.49 -2.52 -8.58
CA ILE A 83 2.97 -3.45 -9.60
C ILE A 83 1.80 -4.27 -10.12
N VAL A 84 1.73 -4.42 -11.44
CA VAL A 84 0.74 -5.27 -12.12
C VAL A 84 1.42 -6.56 -12.51
N ILE A 85 0.82 -7.69 -12.14
CA ILE A 85 1.39 -9.02 -12.34
C ILE A 85 0.66 -9.75 -13.46
N ASP A 86 1.44 -10.48 -14.26
CA ASP A 86 0.97 -11.44 -15.25
C ASP A 86 0.82 -12.83 -14.61
N GLU A 87 -0.41 -13.20 -14.27
CA GLU A 87 -0.73 -14.52 -13.69
C GLU A 87 -0.45 -15.69 -14.65
N SER A 88 -0.30 -15.44 -15.96
CA SER A 88 0.11 -16.52 -16.88
C SER A 88 1.57 -16.94 -16.69
N LYS A 89 2.37 -16.11 -16.03
CA LYS A 89 3.81 -16.30 -15.82
C LYS A 89 4.19 -16.58 -14.37
N THR A 90 3.20 -16.73 -13.51
CA THR A 90 3.36 -17.06 -12.09
C THR A 90 3.23 -18.56 -11.84
N ASN A 91 3.18 -19.40 -12.89
CA ASN A 91 3.07 -20.86 -12.79
C ASN A 91 1.83 -21.34 -11.99
N GLY A 92 0.72 -20.60 -12.10
CA GLY A 92 -0.54 -20.91 -11.43
C GLY A 92 -0.76 -20.19 -10.10
N HIS A 93 0.20 -19.37 -9.64
CA HIS A 93 0.07 -18.57 -8.43
C HIS A 93 -0.60 -17.23 -8.69
N SER A 94 -1.41 -16.76 -7.75
CA SER A 94 -2.10 -15.46 -7.82
C SER A 94 -1.22 -14.32 -7.30
N ALA A 95 -1.66 -13.07 -7.50
CA ALA A 95 -1.03 -11.93 -6.84
C ALA A 95 -1.19 -11.97 -5.30
N TRP A 96 -2.21 -12.66 -4.78
CA TRP A 96 -2.39 -12.88 -3.34
C TRP A 96 -1.27 -13.76 -2.78
N ASP A 97 -0.92 -14.83 -3.49
CA ASP A 97 0.15 -15.76 -3.10
C ASP A 97 1.49 -15.02 -2.98
N LEU A 98 1.74 -14.07 -3.88
CA LEU A 98 2.92 -13.22 -3.79
C LEU A 98 2.87 -12.29 -2.56
N CYS A 99 1.71 -11.71 -2.23
CA CYS A 99 1.56 -10.91 -1.01
C CYS A 99 1.83 -11.75 0.25
N MET A 100 1.40 -13.02 0.27
CA MET A 100 1.63 -13.93 1.40
C MET A 100 3.11 -14.28 1.54
N LEU A 101 3.79 -14.57 0.43
CA LEU A 101 5.24 -14.78 0.42
C LEU A 101 6.01 -13.53 0.86
N MET A 102 5.56 -12.34 0.47
CA MET A 102 6.13 -11.08 0.95
C MET A 102 5.89 -10.87 2.45
N LYS A 103 4.71 -11.25 2.96
CA LYS A 103 4.37 -11.19 4.39
C LYS A 103 5.28 -12.11 5.21
N GLU A 104 5.44 -13.36 4.80
CA GLU A 104 6.32 -14.33 5.45
C GLU A 104 7.77 -13.81 5.52
N LYS A 105 8.25 -13.17 4.45
CA LYS A 105 9.59 -12.56 4.39
C LYS A 105 9.72 -11.24 5.17
N GLY A 106 8.67 -10.80 5.87
CA GLY A 106 8.71 -9.64 6.77
C GLY A 106 8.46 -8.29 6.10
N LEU A 107 7.88 -8.24 4.89
CA LEU A 107 7.46 -6.98 4.25
C LEU A 107 6.21 -6.36 4.89
N LEU A 108 5.42 -7.20 5.58
CA LEU A 108 4.15 -6.91 6.22
C LEU A 108 4.12 -7.57 7.61
N ASP A 109 5.11 -7.28 8.45
CA ASP A 109 5.08 -7.76 9.84
C ASP A 109 4.23 -6.81 10.70
N GLU A 110 3.22 -7.36 11.35
CA GLU A 110 2.34 -6.70 12.32
C GLU A 110 3.09 -6.17 13.56
N ASN A 111 4.36 -6.56 13.74
CA ASN A 111 5.24 -6.14 14.84
C ASN A 111 6.45 -5.30 14.40
N ALA A 112 6.61 -4.98 13.11
CA ALA A 112 7.75 -4.19 12.62
C ALA A 112 7.33 -2.75 12.25
N ASP A 113 8.21 -1.78 12.51
CA ASP A 113 8.11 -0.37 12.06
C ASP A 113 8.12 -0.19 10.52
N ARG A 114 7.83 -1.26 9.76
CA ARG A 114 7.98 -1.42 8.30
C ARG A 114 6.67 -1.85 7.68
N GLU A 115 5.63 -1.05 7.87
CA GLU A 115 4.29 -1.38 7.38
C GLU A 115 4.13 -0.94 5.91
N LEU A 116 4.59 -1.77 4.95
CA LEU A 116 4.32 -1.55 3.53
C LEU A 116 3.02 -2.26 3.14
N GLN A 117 1.90 -1.53 3.07
CA GLN A 117 0.62 -2.13 2.67
C GLN A 117 0.70 -2.73 1.25
N ALA A 118 0.72 -4.07 1.17
CA ALA A 118 0.66 -4.86 -0.05
C ALA A 118 -0.66 -5.63 -0.17
N LYS A 119 -1.67 -4.97 -0.77
CA LYS A 119 -3.00 -5.59 -0.97
C LYS A 119 -3.34 -5.66 -2.47
N PRO A 120 -3.82 -6.82 -2.96
CA PRO A 120 -4.28 -6.91 -4.33
C PRO A 120 -5.49 -6.02 -4.56
N THR A 121 -5.58 -5.45 -5.74
CA THR A 121 -6.67 -4.58 -6.20
C THR A 121 -6.97 -4.98 -7.62
N HIS A 122 -8.21 -5.33 -7.94
CA HIS A 122 -8.55 -5.89 -9.26
C HIS A 122 -7.73 -7.15 -9.61
N GLN A 123 -7.68 -8.12 -8.68
CA GLN A 123 -7.07 -9.46 -8.80
C GLN A 123 -5.54 -9.49 -8.98
N ASN A 124 -4.95 -8.74 -9.92
CA ASN A 124 -3.54 -8.88 -10.30
C ASN A 124 -2.64 -7.67 -9.98
N ILE A 125 -3.15 -6.65 -9.26
CA ILE A 125 -2.40 -5.42 -8.95
C ILE A 125 -2.04 -5.37 -7.48
N ILE A 126 -0.76 -5.36 -7.15
CA ILE A 126 -0.29 -5.18 -5.77
C ILE A 126 0.01 -3.71 -5.54
N ARG A 127 -0.74 -3.06 -4.65
CA ARG A 127 -0.44 -1.71 -4.16
C ARG A 127 0.74 -1.78 -3.19
N LEU A 128 1.62 -0.78 -3.20
CA LEU A 128 2.78 -0.66 -2.32
C LEU A 128 2.78 0.77 -1.78
N ALA A 129 2.37 0.94 -0.54
CA ALA A 129 2.26 2.25 0.13
C ALA A 129 3.02 2.24 1.47
N PRO A 130 4.34 2.50 1.47
CA PRO A 130 5.11 2.64 2.70
C PRO A 130 4.77 3.96 3.40
N PRO A 131 5.03 4.06 4.72
CA PRO A 131 4.86 5.30 5.45
C PRO A 131 5.79 6.39 4.92
N LEU A 132 5.37 7.66 4.99
CA LEU A 132 6.16 8.79 4.47
C LEU A 132 7.49 8.99 5.24
N VAL A 133 7.59 8.41 6.43
CA VAL A 133 8.79 8.44 7.28
C VAL A 133 9.81 7.35 6.94
N ILE A 134 9.55 6.47 5.96
CA ILE A 134 10.43 5.36 5.58
C ILE A 134 11.82 5.83 5.14
N THR A 135 12.88 5.14 5.55
CA THR A 135 14.27 5.47 5.16
C THR A 135 14.68 4.80 3.85
N GLU A 136 15.76 5.28 3.23
CA GLU A 136 16.31 4.67 2.00
C GLU A 136 16.77 3.23 2.24
N GLU A 137 17.35 2.93 3.40
CA GLU A 137 17.77 1.58 3.77
C GLU A 137 16.57 0.63 3.89
N GLN A 138 15.46 1.11 4.48
CA GLN A 138 14.23 0.33 4.58
C GLN A 138 13.61 0.10 3.19
N ILE A 139 13.69 1.08 2.29
CA ILE A 139 13.27 0.93 0.89
C ILE A 139 14.11 -0.13 0.18
N GLN A 140 15.43 -0.10 0.34
CA GLN A 140 16.31 -1.08 -0.29
C GLN A 140 16.03 -2.50 0.22
N GLN A 141 15.84 -2.65 1.54
CA GLN A 141 15.48 -3.93 2.14
C GLN A 141 14.11 -4.43 1.65
N ALA A 142 13.12 -3.54 1.51
CA ALA A 142 11.83 -3.89 0.93
C ALA A 142 11.96 -4.34 -0.53
N LEU A 143 12.79 -3.66 -1.34
CA LEU A 143 13.06 -4.05 -2.73
C LEU A 143 13.74 -5.42 -2.82
N ASP A 144 14.67 -5.71 -1.91
CA ASP A 144 15.33 -7.02 -1.84
C ASP A 144 14.33 -8.14 -1.51
N ILE A 145 13.46 -7.93 -0.53
CA ILE A 145 12.38 -8.88 -0.19
C ILE A 145 11.44 -9.09 -1.38
N ILE A 146 11.03 -8.00 -2.05
CA ILE A 146 10.14 -8.07 -3.21
C ILE A 146 10.81 -8.85 -4.35
N ARG A 147 12.09 -8.60 -4.62
CA ARG A 147 12.85 -9.32 -5.64
C ARG A 147 12.89 -10.81 -5.34
N ASP A 148 13.23 -11.17 -4.11
CA ASP A 148 13.36 -12.56 -3.70
C ASP A 148 12.01 -13.28 -3.76
N ALA A 149 10.92 -12.64 -3.32
CA ALA A 149 9.57 -13.17 -3.44
C ALA A 149 9.16 -13.40 -4.90
N ILE A 150 9.44 -12.45 -5.79
CA ILE A 150 9.10 -12.57 -7.22
C ILE A 150 9.88 -13.71 -7.90
N LEU A 151 11.15 -13.92 -7.53
CA LEU A 151 11.97 -15.00 -8.08
C LEU A 151 11.60 -16.38 -7.52
N GLU A 152 11.13 -16.41 -6.26
CA GLU A 152 10.75 -17.65 -5.58
C GLU A 152 9.35 -18.13 -5.98
N LEU A 153 8.39 -17.23 -6.17
CA LEU A 153 6.98 -17.58 -6.40
C LEU A 153 6.77 -18.64 -7.50
N PRO A 154 7.36 -18.57 -8.71
CA PRO A 154 7.11 -19.58 -9.76
C PRO A 154 7.60 -21.00 -9.39
N ASN A 155 8.53 -21.08 -8.44
CA ASN A 155 9.17 -22.32 -7.99
C ASN A 155 8.53 -22.86 -6.70
N LEU A 156 7.59 -22.13 -6.10
CA LEU A 156 6.94 -22.51 -4.85
C LEU A 156 6.00 -23.71 -5.11
N LYS A 157 6.31 -24.87 -4.53
CA LYS A 157 5.53 -26.11 -4.67
C LYS A 157 5.61 -26.95 -3.40
N GLY A 158 4.57 -27.74 -3.15
CA GLY A 158 4.56 -28.79 -2.10
C GLY A 158 4.27 -28.23 -0.70
N GLU A 159 4.84 -28.85 0.34
CA GLU A 159 4.54 -28.53 1.75
C GLU A 159 4.77 -27.05 2.10
N ARG A 160 5.79 -26.43 1.51
CA ARG A 160 6.12 -25.02 1.71
C ARG A 160 5.10 -24.06 1.08
N GLU A 161 4.39 -24.48 0.04
CA GLU A 161 3.28 -23.71 -0.53
C GLU A 161 2.07 -23.72 0.42
N ASP A 162 1.77 -24.89 0.99
CA ASP A 162 0.64 -25.07 1.91
C ASP A 162 0.86 -24.37 3.27
N GLU A 163 2.12 -24.22 3.70
CA GLU A 163 2.49 -23.45 4.90
C GLU A 163 2.33 -21.94 4.71
N ILE A 164 2.77 -21.41 3.56
CA ILE A 164 2.78 -19.96 3.28
C ILE A 164 1.41 -19.47 2.82
N ILE A 165 0.66 -20.33 2.12
CA ILE A 165 -0.63 -20.03 1.52
C ILE A 165 -1.67 -21.02 2.07
N PRO A 166 -2.25 -20.75 3.25
CA PRO A 166 -3.29 -21.61 3.80
C PRO A 166 -4.46 -21.76 2.83
N LYS A 167 -5.02 -22.97 2.73
CA LYS A 167 -6.15 -23.28 1.81
C LYS A 167 -7.36 -22.38 2.00
N GLU A 168 -7.53 -21.82 3.20
CA GLU A 168 -8.59 -20.88 3.58
C GLU A 168 -8.42 -19.51 2.91
N GLU A 169 -7.19 -19.08 2.63
CA GLU A 169 -6.88 -17.79 2.01
C GLU A 169 -6.82 -17.85 0.48
N LYS A 170 -6.69 -19.05 -0.12
CA LYS A 170 -6.79 -19.26 -1.58
C LYS A 170 -8.15 -18.89 -2.17
N ILE A 171 -9.18 -18.68 -1.34
CA ILE A 171 -10.57 -18.41 -1.73
C ILE A 171 -10.93 -16.91 -1.67
N VAL A 172 -9.98 -16.02 -1.34
CA VAL A 172 -10.25 -14.58 -1.25
C VAL A 172 -10.36 -13.95 -2.65
N HIS A 173 -11.51 -14.12 -3.28
CA HIS A 173 -11.93 -13.28 -4.40
C HIS A 173 -12.34 -11.92 -3.85
N ILE A 174 -11.50 -10.90 -4.05
CA ILE A 174 -11.90 -9.50 -3.83
C ILE A 174 -12.99 -9.20 -4.85
N GLY A 175 -14.25 -9.33 -4.43
CA GLY A 175 -15.44 -9.12 -5.25
C GLY A 175 -15.41 -7.74 -5.89
N LEU A 176 -15.67 -7.70 -7.20
CA LEU A 176 -16.03 -6.49 -7.92
C LEU A 176 -17.52 -6.20 -7.65
N GLU A 177 -17.86 -5.78 -6.43
CA GLU A 177 -19.14 -5.12 -6.21
C GLU A 177 -18.86 -3.62 -6.14
N ASN A 178 -18.94 -2.98 -7.31
CA ASN A 178 -19.28 -1.57 -7.44
C ASN A 178 -20.79 -1.47 -7.59
#